data_AF-A0A0U1YK40-F1
#
_entry.id   AF-A0A0U1YK40-F1
#
_cell.length_a   1.000
_cell.length_b   1.000
_cell.length_c   1.000
_cell.angle_alpha   90.00
_cell.angle_beta   90.00
_cell.angle_gamma   90.00
#
_symmetry.space_group_name_H-M   'P 1'
#
loop_
_entity.id
_entity.type
_entity.pdbx_description
1 polymer ?
#
loop_
_entity_poly.entity_id
_entity_poly.type
_entity_poly.pdbx_seq_one_letter_code
_entity_poly.pdbx_strand_id
1 'polypeptide(L)' 'VVHADPDDLGEGGHELSKSTGNAGGREACGIIGLQG' A
#
# COMPACT_ATOMS: atom_id res chain seq x y z
N VAL A 1 -0.56 -2.56 6.38
CA VAL A 1 -1.34 -1.31 6.25
C VAL A 1 -2.34 -1.53 5.13
N VAL A 2 -3.57 -1.05 5.26
CA VAL A 2 -4.57 -1.06 4.18
C VAL A 2 -4.57 0.30 3.51
N HIS A 3 -4.61 0.30 2.19
CA HIS A 3 -4.51 1.48 1.34
C HIS A 3 -5.87 1.85 0.74
N ALA A 4 -6.06 3.13 0.42
CA ALA A 4 -7.33 3.67 -0.08
C ALA A 4 -7.62 3.30 -1.53
N ASP A 5 -6.55 3.16 -2.32
CA ASP A 5 -6.63 2.88 -3.74
C ASP A 5 -5.97 1.53 -4.07
N PRO A 6 -6.34 0.88 -5.18
CA PRO A 6 -5.68 -0.34 -5.64
C PRO A 6 -4.19 -0.11 -5.90
N ASP A 7 -3.37 -1.08 -5.49
CA ASP A 7 -1.95 -1.13 -5.84
C ASP A 7 -1.79 -1.45 -7.34
N ASP A 8 -1.07 -0.61 -8.06
CA ASP A 8 -0.79 -0.77 -9.49
C ASP A 8 0.33 -1.77 -9.81
N LEU A 9 0.92 -2.39 -8.79
CA LEU A 9 1.95 -3.41 -8.83
C LEU A 9 3.25 -2.96 -9.54
N GLY A 10 3.47 -1.65 -9.63
CA GLY A 10 4.63 -1.08 -10.33
C GLY A 10 4.43 -0.92 -11.84
N GLU A 11 3.23 -1.17 -12.36
CA GLU A 11 2.93 -1.20 -13.80
C GLU A 11 2.14 0.03 -14.28
N GLY A 12 1.68 0.89 -13.37
CA GLY A 12 0.82 2.05 -13.69
C GLY A 12 1.51 3.24 -14.36
N GLY A 13 2.85 3.23 -14.48
CA GLY A 13 3.63 4.28 -15.14
C GLY A 13 3.69 5.62 -14.40
N HIS A 14 3.15 5.71 -13.19
CA HIS A 14 3.26 6.88 -12.33
C HIS A 14 4.63 6.91 -11.64
N GLU A 15 5.13 8.11 -11.31
CA GLU A 15 6.41 8.30 -10.59
C GLU A 15 6.49 7.47 -9.30
N LEU A 16 5.34 7.23 -8.66
CA LEU A 16 5.23 6.48 -7.40
C LEU A 16 4.95 4.97 -7.56
N SER A 17 4.72 4.46 -8.78
CA SER A 17 4.34 3.06 -9.00
C SER A 17 5.41 2.11 -8.47
N LYS A 18 6.69 2.36 -8.78
CA LYS A 18 7.81 1.48 -8.37
C LYS A 18 8.17 1.56 -6.88
N SER A 19 7.59 2.48 -6.13
CA SER A 19 7.92 2.70 -4.71
C SER A 19 6.76 2.43 -3.76
N THR A 20 5.54 2.76 -4.17
CA THR A 20 4.33 2.68 -3.32
C THR A 20 3.16 2.00 -4.01
N GLY A 21 3.34 1.50 -5.23
CA GLY A 21 2.24 0.94 -6.02
C GLY A 21 1.16 1.98 -6.38
N ASN A 22 1.46 3.27 -6.18
CA ASN A 22 0.50 4.36 -6.31
C ASN A 22 -0.82 4.14 -5.54
N ALA A 23 -0.79 3.38 -4.44
CA ALA A 23 -1.98 2.91 -3.72
C ALA A 23 -2.66 3.99 -2.83
N GLY A 24 -2.29 5.26 -2.97
CA GLY A 24 -2.87 6.35 -2.19
C GLY A 24 -2.60 6.28 -0.68
N GLY A 25 -3.52 6.85 0.10
CA GLY A 25 -3.41 7.01 1.55
C GLY A 25 -3.50 5.69 2.34
N ARG A 26 -3.16 5.75 3.64
CA ARG A 26 -3.27 4.61 4.57
C ARG A 26 -4.61 4.67 5.32
N GLU A 27 -5.60 3.87 4.93
CA GLU A 27 -6.92 3.85 5.58
C GLU A 27 -6.88 3.20 6.96
N ALA A 28 -6.10 2.13 7.11
CA ALA A 28 -5.98 1.40 8.36
C ALA A 28 -4.56 0.87 8.58
N CYS A 29 -4.12 0.83 9.83
CA CYS A 29 -2.88 0.19 10.23
C CYS A 29 -3.05 -0.57 11.54
N GLY A 30 -2.17 -1.54 11.77
CA GLY A 30 -2.12 -2.33 12.98
C GLY A 30 -0.68 -2.73 13.28
N ILE A 31 -0.39 -2.95 14.55
CA ILE A 31 0.89 -3.50 15.00
C ILE A 31 0.84 -5.02 14.90
N ILE A 32 1.91 -5.63 14.40
CA ILE A 32 2.04 -7.09 14.35
C ILE A 32 2.42 -7.58 15.75
N GLY A 33 1.47 -8.21 16.44
CA GLY A 33 1.69 -8.88 17.72
C GLY A 33 1.83 -10.39 17.55
N LEU A 34 2.55 -11.04 18.48
CA LEU A 34 2.58 -12.51 18.56
C LEU A 34 1.26 -13.03 19.14
N GLN A 35 0.71 -14.08 18.55
CA GLN A 35 -0.50 -14.77 19.04
C GLN A 35 -0.16 -16.25 19.29
N GLY A 36 -0.65 -16.78 20.42
CA GLY A 36 -0.49 -18.17 20.84
C GLY A 36 -1.75 -19.00 20.65
#